data_AF-A0AAW2AZI2-F1
#
_entry.id   AF-A0AAW2AZI2-F1
#
_cell.length_a   1.000
_cell.length_b   1.000
_cell.length_c   1.000
_cell.angle_alpha   90.00
_cell.angle_beta   90.00
_cell.angle_gamma   90.00
#
_symmetry.space_group_name_H-M   'P 1'
#
loop_
_entity.id
_entity.type
_entity.pdbx_description
1 polymer ?
#
loop_
_entity_poly.entity_id
_entity_poly.type
_entity_poly.pdbx_seq_one_letter_code
_entity_poly.pdbx_strand_id
1 'polypeptide(L)'
;MALLKLFLGALLLLQFVLLDGAEPQNLNCPAYGGVPGTPGHNGLPGRDGRDGKDGAIGPKGEKGEPGVSVQGTPGKAGPSGPAGAKGERGPPGLPGSESTADSLKSEIQHLNTKIAMLEKAASFNTFRKVGQKYYVTDGIELTFDNGMQYCKDFGGAIVLPTTALENQALLKVLLSSGLTGKKPLIRATDRETEGQFVDTEGKQLTFTNWHTGQPDDYKGLQDCGTITDSGLWDDVGCNGQYPTICEIEIS
;
A
#
# COMPACT_ATOMS: atom_id res chain seq x y z
N MET A 1 -6.53 63.82 3.70
CA MET A 1 -6.24 62.43 3.29
C MET A 1 -5.48 61.61 4.33
N ALA A 2 -4.74 62.21 5.28
CA ALA A 2 -4.07 61.46 6.36
C ALA A 2 -5.05 60.89 7.43
N LEU A 3 -6.09 61.64 7.78
CA LEU A 3 -7.12 61.20 8.76
C LEU A 3 -7.97 60.00 8.29
N LEU A 4 -8.21 59.88 6.98
CA LEU A 4 -8.98 58.76 6.40
C LEU A 4 -8.16 57.45 6.43
N LYS A 5 -6.82 57.53 6.30
CA LYS A 5 -5.92 56.37 6.41
C LYS A 5 -5.78 55.87 7.84
N LEU A 6 -5.81 56.78 8.83
CA LEU A 6 -5.80 56.42 10.26
C LEU A 6 -7.10 55.73 10.69
N PHE A 7 -8.26 56.16 10.15
CA PHE A 7 -9.54 55.51 10.44
C PHE A 7 -9.68 54.12 9.78
N LEU A 8 -9.20 53.93 8.53
CA LEU A 8 -9.20 52.60 7.92
C LEU A 8 -8.23 51.62 8.60
N GLY A 9 -7.08 52.10 9.08
CA GLY A 9 -6.13 51.27 9.83
C GLY A 9 -6.67 50.80 11.18
N ALA A 10 -7.37 51.67 11.90
CA ALA A 10 -8.01 51.31 13.18
C ALA A 10 -9.19 50.34 13.01
N LEU A 11 -9.96 50.46 11.92
CA LEU A 11 -11.10 49.58 11.63
C LEU A 11 -10.65 48.16 11.22
N LEU A 12 -9.54 48.03 10.50
CA LEU A 12 -8.95 46.74 10.13
C LEU A 12 -8.32 46.01 11.31
N LEU A 13 -7.74 46.75 12.26
CA LEU A 13 -7.23 46.17 13.51
C LEU A 13 -8.36 45.68 14.41
N LEU A 14 -9.51 46.37 14.45
CA LEU A 14 -10.69 45.91 15.20
C LEU A 14 -11.34 44.63 14.64
N GLN A 15 -11.20 44.34 13.34
CA GLN A 15 -11.67 43.08 12.75
C GLN A 15 -10.74 41.89 13.06
N PHE A 16 -9.46 42.15 13.38
CA PHE A 16 -8.49 41.11 13.74
C PHE A 16 -8.60 40.64 15.20
N VAL A 17 -9.24 41.41 16.09
CA VAL A 17 -9.36 41.05 17.52
C VAL A 17 -10.54 40.11 17.83
N LEU A 18 -11.37 39.74 16.82
CA LEU A 18 -12.55 38.88 17.03
C LEU A 18 -12.41 37.44 16.51
N LEU A 19 -11.21 37.01 16.08
CA LEU A 19 -10.99 35.65 15.55
C LEU A 19 -10.06 34.74 16.37
N ASP A 20 -9.45 35.22 17.45
CA ASP A 20 -8.65 34.37 18.35
C ASP A 20 -9.38 34.14 19.68
N GLY A 21 -10.36 33.24 19.61
CA GLY A 21 -11.07 32.70 20.75
C GLY A 21 -11.18 31.18 20.65
N ALA A 22 -10.05 30.49 20.49
CA ALA A 22 -9.96 29.04 20.64
C ALA A 22 -8.93 28.73 21.74
N GLU A 23 -9.45 28.45 22.92
CA GLU A 23 -8.74 28.01 24.11
C GLU A 23 -8.08 26.64 23.87
N PRO A 24 -6.79 26.44 24.20
CA PRO A 24 -6.18 25.12 24.11
C PRO A 24 -6.66 24.29 25.30
N GLN A 25 -7.73 23.52 25.10
CA GLN A 25 -8.07 22.46 26.03
C GLN A 25 -6.96 21.42 25.96
N ASN A 26 -6.18 21.37 27.05
CA ASN A 26 -5.21 20.34 27.36
C ASN A 26 -5.95 19.00 27.51
N LEU A 27 -6.23 18.34 26.37
CA LEU A 27 -6.95 17.08 26.31
C LEU A 27 -5.95 15.95 26.52
N ASN A 28 -5.58 15.76 27.78
CA ASN A 28 -4.88 14.57 28.22
C ASN A 28 -5.87 13.39 28.20
N CYS A 29 -6.07 12.79 27.03
CA CYS A 29 -6.85 11.56 26.90
C CYS A 29 -6.09 10.42 27.59
N PRO A 30 -6.66 9.77 28.62
CA PRO A 30 -6.09 8.55 29.15
C PRO A 30 -6.06 7.51 28.03
N ALA A 31 -4.88 6.97 27.73
CA ALA A 31 -4.75 5.80 26.87
C ALA A 31 -5.42 4.61 27.60
N TYR A 32 -6.70 4.39 27.36
CA TYR A 32 -7.35 3.13 27.70
C TYR A 32 -6.73 2.06 26.80
N GLY A 33 -6.03 1.10 27.42
CA GLY A 33 -5.58 -0.09 26.71
C GLY A 33 -6.75 -0.72 25.97
N GLY A 34 -6.55 -1.04 24.70
CA GLY A 34 -7.59 -1.63 23.86
C GLY A 34 -8.22 -2.84 24.55
N VAL A 35 -9.54 -2.92 24.53
CA VAL A 35 -10.28 -4.06 25.09
C VAL A 35 -9.76 -5.34 24.43
N PRO A 36 -9.35 -6.37 25.19
CA PRO A 36 -8.95 -7.64 24.61
C PRO A 36 -9.99 -8.13 23.62
N GLY A 37 -9.55 -8.55 22.43
CA GLY A 37 -10.45 -9.05 21.39
C GLY A 37 -11.34 -10.15 21.95
N THR A 38 -12.62 -10.14 21.58
CA THR A 38 -13.55 -11.19 22.00
C THR A 38 -13.01 -12.55 21.56
N PRO A 39 -12.99 -13.57 22.45
CA PRO A 39 -12.60 -14.92 22.07
C PRO A 39 -13.32 -15.36 20.80
N GLY A 40 -12.59 -16.01 19.89
CA GLY A 40 -13.18 -16.48 18.63
C GLY A 40 -14.41 -17.35 18.90
N HIS A 41 -15.47 -17.16 18.11
CA HIS A 41 -16.66 -18.00 18.15
C HIS A 41 -16.28 -19.48 17.96
N ASN A 42 -16.90 -20.36 18.74
CA ASN A 42 -16.77 -21.79 18.55
C ASN A 42 -17.24 -22.19 17.14
N GLY A 43 -16.57 -23.15 16.53
CA GLY A 43 -16.98 -23.68 15.22
C GLY A 43 -18.43 -24.19 15.25
N LEU A 44 -19.11 -24.09 14.11
CA LEU A 44 -20.50 -24.55 13.97
C LEU A 44 -20.60 -26.05 14.32
N PRO A 45 -21.68 -26.49 15.00
CA PRO A 45 -21.92 -27.91 15.25
C PRO A 45 -21.86 -28.72 13.96
N GLY A 46 -21.26 -29.92 14.03
CA GLY A 46 -21.24 -30.84 12.88
C GLY A 46 -22.65 -31.13 12.38
N ARG A 47 -22.81 -31.29 11.06
CA ARG A 47 -24.10 -31.68 10.47
C ARG A 47 -24.54 -33.04 11.01
N ASP A 48 -25.85 -33.21 11.18
CA ASP A 48 -26.43 -34.49 11.55
C ASP A 48 -26.03 -35.59 10.55
N GLY A 49 -25.83 -36.80 11.06
CA GLY A 49 -25.54 -37.96 10.23
C GLY A 49 -26.68 -38.23 9.26
N ARG A 50 -26.37 -38.79 8.08
CA ARG A 50 -27.41 -39.24 7.14
C ARG A 50 -28.22 -40.36 7.78
N ASP A 51 -29.52 -40.38 7.51
CA ASP A 51 -30.40 -41.48 7.92
C ASP A 51 -29.87 -42.83 7.41
N GLY A 52 -30.03 -43.87 8.23
CA GLY A 52 -29.66 -45.23 7.87
C GLY A 52 -30.43 -45.69 6.64
N LYS A 53 -29.81 -46.55 5.81
CA LYS A 53 -30.52 -47.19 4.70
C LYS A 53 -31.58 -48.14 5.25
N ASP A 54 -32.77 -48.14 4.65
CA ASP A 54 -33.83 -49.09 4.98
C ASP A 54 -33.31 -50.53 4.87
N GLY A 55 -33.78 -51.40 5.78
CA GLY A 55 -33.43 -52.82 5.78
C GLY A 55 -33.86 -53.52 4.49
N ALA A 56 -33.12 -54.53 4.08
CA ALA A 56 -33.48 -55.35 2.92
C ALA A 56 -34.87 -55.98 3.11
N ILE A 57 -35.72 -55.91 2.09
CA ILE A 57 -37.03 -56.58 2.08
C ILE A 57 -36.79 -58.09 2.29
N GLY A 58 -37.47 -58.68 3.27
CA GLY A 58 -37.33 -60.10 3.60
C GLY A 58 -37.68 -61.01 2.41
N PRO A 59 -37.09 -62.22 2.32
CA PRO A 59 -37.37 -63.13 1.22
C PRO A 59 -38.87 -63.47 1.18
N LYS A 60 -39.45 -63.40 -0.02
CA LYS A 60 -40.84 -63.79 -0.26
C LYS A 60 -41.00 -65.28 0.04
N GLY A 61 -41.93 -65.63 0.93
CA GLY A 61 -42.16 -67.01 1.36
C GLY A 61 -42.49 -67.95 0.20
N GLU A 62 -42.04 -69.20 0.31
CA GLU A 62 -42.26 -70.25 -0.69
C GLU A 62 -43.77 -70.58 -0.81
N LYS A 63 -44.21 -70.84 -2.04
CA LYS A 63 -45.61 -71.15 -2.36
C LYS A 63 -45.92 -72.58 -1.91
N GLY A 64 -46.81 -72.75 -0.94
CA GLY A 64 -47.26 -74.06 -0.46
C GLY A 64 -48.07 -74.85 -1.50
N GLU A 65 -47.97 -76.18 -1.44
CA GLU A 65 -48.72 -77.13 -2.27
C GLU A 65 -50.21 -77.23 -1.87
N PRO A 66 -51.14 -77.57 -2.78
CA PRO A 66 -52.57 -77.49 -2.49
C PRO A 66 -53.10 -78.77 -1.82
N GLY A 67 -53.80 -78.62 -0.68
CA GLY A 67 -54.53 -79.70 -0.01
C GLY A 67 -55.65 -79.17 0.90
N VAL A 68 -56.79 -79.89 0.88
CA VAL A 68 -58.14 -79.49 1.31
C VAL A 68 -58.36 -79.42 2.83
N SER A 69 -59.20 -78.46 3.23
CA SER A 69 -60.02 -78.33 4.46
C SER A 69 -59.53 -77.43 5.62
N VAL A 70 -60.44 -76.50 5.97
CA VAL A 70 -60.54 -75.57 7.11
C VAL A 70 -59.43 -74.51 7.25
N GLN A 71 -59.67 -73.34 6.65
CA GLN A 71 -58.83 -72.15 6.71
C GLN A 71 -58.75 -71.56 8.13
N GLY A 72 -57.63 -71.76 8.82
CA GLY A 72 -57.23 -70.91 9.95
C GLY A 72 -56.88 -69.50 9.47
N THR A 73 -57.24 -68.46 10.23
CA THR A 73 -56.87 -67.07 9.88
C THR A 73 -55.35 -66.93 9.77
N PRO A 74 -54.80 -66.23 8.76
CA PRO A 74 -53.36 -66.00 8.65
C PRO A 74 -52.78 -65.45 9.95
N GLY A 75 -51.64 -66.00 10.38
CA GLY A 75 -50.93 -65.54 11.57
C GLY A 75 -50.59 -64.05 11.46
N LYS A 76 -50.73 -63.32 12.57
CA LYS A 76 -50.39 -61.89 12.63
C LYS A 76 -48.95 -61.68 12.15
N ALA A 77 -48.72 -60.64 11.37
CA ALA A 77 -47.38 -60.27 10.92
C ALA A 77 -46.43 -60.16 12.13
N GLY A 78 -45.20 -60.66 11.97
CA GLY A 78 -44.18 -60.54 13.00
C GLY A 78 -43.87 -59.07 13.31
N PRO A 79 -43.44 -58.75 14.55
CA PRO A 79 -43.05 -57.39 14.89
C PRO A 79 -41.91 -56.91 13.99
N SER A 80 -41.93 -55.62 13.63
CA SER A 80 -40.82 -54.98 12.92
C SER A 80 -39.51 -55.19 13.67
N GLY A 81 -38.42 -55.40 12.93
CA GLY A 81 -37.09 -55.51 13.52
C GLY A 81 -36.67 -54.24 14.28
N PRO A 82 -35.76 -54.35 15.25
CA PRO A 82 -35.27 -53.19 15.98
C PRO A 82 -34.61 -52.18 15.03
N ALA A 83 -34.76 -50.89 15.33
CA ALA A 83 -34.11 -49.82 14.59
C ALA A 83 -32.59 -50.02 14.58
N GLY A 84 -31.94 -49.76 13.43
CA GLY A 84 -30.50 -49.84 13.29
C GLY A 84 -29.78 -48.88 14.27
N ALA A 85 -28.59 -49.26 14.73
CA ALA A 85 -27.80 -48.41 15.61
C ALA A 85 -27.51 -47.05 14.94
N LYS A 86 -27.61 -45.97 15.71
CA LYS A 86 -27.24 -44.62 15.26
C LYS A 86 -25.80 -44.64 14.76
N GLY A 87 -25.56 -44.11 13.56
CA GLY A 87 -24.22 -44.03 12.98
C GLY A 87 -23.25 -43.27 13.88
N GLU A 88 -21.97 -43.65 13.82
CA GLU A 88 -20.92 -43.01 14.62
C GLU A 88 -20.76 -41.53 14.26
N ARG A 89 -20.33 -40.73 15.25
CA ARG A 89 -19.99 -39.33 15.02
C ARG A 89 -18.83 -39.25 14.02
N GLY A 90 -18.95 -38.41 13.00
CA GLY A 90 -17.85 -38.14 12.07
C GLY A 90 -16.60 -37.61 12.80
N PRO A 91 -15.40 -37.77 12.20
CA PRO A 91 -14.18 -37.28 12.82
C PRO A 91 -14.19 -35.75 12.97
N PRO A 92 -13.44 -35.20 13.95
CA PRO A 92 -13.23 -33.75 14.06
C PRO A 92 -12.73 -33.15 12.74
N GLY A 93 -13.15 -31.91 12.45
CA GLY A 93 -12.62 -31.15 11.32
C GLY A 93 -11.11 -30.93 11.45
N LEU A 94 -10.42 -30.76 10.32
CA LEU A 94 -8.99 -30.48 10.32
C LEU A 94 -8.72 -29.11 11.00
N PRO A 95 -7.66 -28.98 11.81
CA PRO A 95 -7.22 -27.69 12.32
C PRO A 95 -6.94 -26.72 11.16
N GLY A 96 -7.28 -25.43 11.33
CA GLY A 96 -6.86 -24.40 10.37
C GLY A 96 -5.34 -24.36 10.30
N SER A 97 -4.76 -24.33 9.08
CA SER A 97 -3.31 -24.26 8.94
C SER A 97 -2.78 -22.91 9.42
N GLU A 98 -1.92 -22.92 10.44
CA GLU A 98 -1.23 -21.72 10.96
C GLU A 98 -0.56 -20.91 9.84
N SER A 99 -0.05 -21.58 8.80
CA SER A 99 0.55 -20.95 7.61
C SER A 99 -0.35 -19.94 6.91
N THR A 100 -1.66 -20.12 6.95
CA THR A 100 -2.61 -19.18 6.33
C THR A 100 -2.77 -17.91 7.17
N ALA A 101 -2.78 -18.05 8.49
CA ALA A 101 -2.86 -16.93 9.41
C ALA A 101 -1.56 -16.10 9.38
N ASP A 102 -0.41 -16.76 9.31
CA ASP A 102 0.90 -16.10 9.19
C ASP A 102 1.06 -15.36 7.86
N SER A 103 0.63 -15.97 6.74
CA SER A 103 0.63 -15.29 5.43
C SER A 103 -0.24 -14.04 5.43
N LEU A 104 -1.48 -14.13 5.95
CA LEU A 104 -2.37 -12.97 6.04
C LEU A 104 -1.81 -11.90 6.97
N LYS A 105 -1.15 -12.28 8.06
CA LYS A 105 -0.49 -11.34 8.96
C LYS A 105 0.66 -10.60 8.27
N SER A 106 1.48 -11.32 7.50
CA SER A 106 2.54 -10.71 6.68
C SER A 106 1.96 -9.76 5.64
N GLU A 107 0.86 -10.12 5.00
CA GLU A 107 0.21 -9.29 3.98
C GLU A 107 -0.41 -8.01 4.60
N ILE A 108 -1.02 -8.10 5.78
CA ILE A 108 -1.51 -6.94 6.54
C ILE A 108 -0.35 -6.02 6.94
N GLN A 109 0.77 -6.58 7.41
CA GLN A 109 1.95 -5.78 7.74
C GLN A 109 2.47 -5.04 6.51
N HIS A 110 2.55 -5.74 5.37
CA HIS A 110 2.96 -5.15 4.10
C HIS A 110 2.04 -4.01 3.68
N LEU A 111 0.72 -4.21 3.74
CA LEU A 111 -0.26 -3.19 3.40
C LEU A 111 -0.19 -1.98 4.32
N ASN A 112 0.00 -2.18 5.63
CA ASN A 112 0.16 -1.07 6.57
C ASN A 112 1.40 -0.23 6.27
N THR A 113 2.52 -0.87 5.88
CA THR A 113 3.72 -0.15 5.44
C THR A 113 3.47 0.65 4.16
N LYS A 114 2.76 0.08 3.18
CA LYS A 114 2.39 0.77 1.95
C LYS A 114 1.50 1.99 2.19
N ILE A 115 0.52 1.85 3.09
CA ILE A 115 -0.37 2.96 3.46
C ILE A 115 0.43 4.09 4.08
N ALA A 116 1.34 3.80 5.02
CA ALA A 116 2.18 4.83 5.65
C ALA A 116 3.06 5.58 4.62
N MET A 117 3.62 4.87 3.64
CA MET A 117 4.38 5.50 2.55
C MET A 117 3.50 6.38 1.66
N LEU A 118 2.28 5.93 1.35
CA LEU A 118 1.32 6.71 0.57
C LEU A 118 0.86 7.96 1.30
N GLU A 119 0.57 7.88 2.60
CA GLU A 119 0.19 9.02 3.44
C GLU A 119 1.31 10.07 3.45
N LYS A 120 2.56 9.62 3.58
CA LYS A 120 3.74 10.47 3.56
C LYS A 120 4.00 11.09 2.18
N ALA A 121 3.81 10.34 1.10
CA ALA A 121 3.94 10.88 -0.24
C ALA A 121 2.82 11.88 -0.58
N ALA A 122 1.61 11.67 -0.05
CA ALA A 122 0.47 12.56 -0.22
C ALA A 122 0.58 13.87 0.58
N SER A 123 1.55 14.00 1.50
CA SER A 123 1.79 15.27 2.22
C SER A 123 2.51 16.33 1.38
N PHE A 124 3.09 15.94 0.24
CA PHE A 124 3.74 16.86 -0.68
C PHE A 124 2.72 17.61 -1.52
N ASN A 125 3.04 18.85 -1.88
CA ASN A 125 2.19 19.70 -2.73
C ASN A 125 1.98 19.07 -4.12
N THR A 126 3.00 18.43 -4.68
CA THR A 126 2.85 17.59 -5.89
C THR A 126 3.02 16.12 -5.54
N PHE A 127 2.07 15.32 -5.97
CA PHE A 127 2.10 13.86 -5.90
C PHE A 127 1.65 13.25 -7.23
N ARG A 128 2.53 12.48 -7.90
CA ARG A 128 2.20 11.81 -9.18
C ARG A 128 2.74 10.39 -9.22
N LYS A 129 1.90 9.45 -9.64
CA LYS A 129 2.31 8.08 -9.95
C LYS A 129 2.72 7.95 -11.42
N VAL A 130 3.86 7.32 -11.69
CA VAL A 130 4.32 6.96 -13.03
C VAL A 130 4.91 5.56 -12.97
N GLY A 131 4.32 4.63 -13.73
CA GLY A 131 4.70 3.23 -13.61
C GLY A 131 4.49 2.72 -12.19
N GLN A 132 5.56 2.23 -11.56
CA GLN A 132 5.55 1.74 -10.17
C GLN A 132 6.09 2.76 -9.16
N LYS A 133 6.56 3.93 -9.62
CA LYS A 133 7.16 4.96 -8.79
C LYS A 133 6.20 6.11 -8.53
N TYR A 134 6.37 6.76 -7.38
CA TYR A 134 5.71 8.02 -7.04
C TYR A 134 6.74 9.14 -7.07
N TYR A 135 6.44 10.21 -7.79
CA TYR A 135 7.24 11.42 -7.85
C TYR A 135 6.58 12.52 -7.04
N VAL A 136 7.32 13.08 -6.09
CA VAL A 136 6.82 14.06 -5.13
C VAL A 136 7.77 15.25 -5.02
N THR A 137 7.20 16.45 -4.84
CA THR A 137 7.99 17.67 -4.65
C THR A 137 7.15 18.80 -4.04
N ASP A 138 7.79 19.63 -3.23
CA ASP A 138 7.28 20.90 -2.73
C ASP A 138 7.92 22.11 -3.43
N GLY A 139 8.74 21.86 -4.46
CA GLY A 139 9.47 22.89 -5.18
C GLY A 139 10.64 23.52 -4.40
N ILE A 140 11.04 22.91 -3.29
CA ILE A 140 12.20 23.36 -2.50
C ILE A 140 13.49 23.22 -3.30
N GLU A 141 14.38 24.21 -3.18
CA GLU A 141 15.69 24.20 -3.82
C GLU A 141 16.77 23.83 -2.77
N LEU A 142 17.53 22.76 -3.03
CA LEU A 142 18.52 22.21 -2.11
C LEU A 142 19.83 21.91 -2.86
N THR A 143 20.93 21.79 -2.11
CA THR A 143 22.16 21.18 -2.62
C THR A 143 21.98 19.68 -2.85
N PHE A 144 22.86 19.05 -3.64
CA PHE A 144 22.74 17.62 -3.93
C PHE A 144 22.68 16.76 -2.66
N ASP A 145 23.59 17.02 -1.71
CA ASP A 145 23.67 16.23 -0.48
C ASP A 145 22.46 16.47 0.45
N ASN A 146 21.99 17.72 0.54
CA ASN A 146 20.79 18.04 1.31
C ASN A 146 19.52 17.45 0.67
N GLY A 147 19.43 17.46 -0.66
CA GLY A 147 18.32 16.82 -1.40
C GLY A 147 18.30 15.31 -1.20
N MET A 148 19.47 14.67 -1.17
CA MET A 148 19.62 13.24 -0.89
C MET A 148 19.10 12.90 0.50
N GLN A 149 19.53 13.66 1.51
CA GLN A 149 19.05 13.45 2.88
C GLN A 149 17.55 13.74 3.00
N TYR A 150 17.07 14.82 2.37
CA TYR A 150 15.65 15.17 2.37
C TYR A 150 14.80 14.02 1.82
N CYS A 151 15.06 13.55 0.61
CA CYS A 151 14.26 12.45 0.04
C CYS A 151 14.37 11.15 0.86
N LYS A 152 15.55 10.88 1.43
CA LYS A 152 15.77 9.72 2.31
C LYS A 152 14.93 9.79 3.58
N ASP A 153 14.82 10.97 4.19
CA ASP A 153 13.96 11.18 5.36
C ASP A 153 12.49 10.90 5.03
N PHE A 154 12.09 11.00 3.76
CA PHE A 154 10.77 10.63 3.25
C PHE A 154 10.64 9.18 2.74
N GLY A 155 11.67 8.35 2.92
CA GLY A 155 11.65 6.95 2.48
C GLY A 155 11.80 6.79 0.97
N GLY A 156 12.36 7.81 0.31
CA GLY A 156 12.64 7.81 -1.12
C GLY A 156 14.07 8.26 -1.42
N ALA A 157 14.31 8.67 -2.66
CA ALA A 157 15.58 9.21 -3.12
C ALA A 157 15.33 10.37 -4.09
N ILE A 158 16.35 11.17 -4.42
CA ILE A 158 16.24 12.09 -5.56
C ILE A 158 15.92 11.27 -6.80
N VAL A 159 15.08 11.82 -7.69
CA VAL A 159 14.67 11.16 -8.93
C VAL A 159 15.87 10.66 -9.75
N LEU A 160 15.79 9.43 -10.24
CA LEU A 160 16.69 8.90 -11.24
C LEU A 160 15.87 8.19 -12.33
N PRO A 161 15.53 8.87 -13.43
CA PRO A 161 14.84 8.21 -14.53
C PRO A 161 15.75 7.14 -15.14
N THR A 162 15.31 5.88 -15.10
CA THR A 162 16.04 4.72 -15.61
C THR A 162 15.57 4.29 -17.00
N THR A 163 14.54 4.97 -17.53
CA THR A 163 13.98 4.75 -18.87
C THR A 163 13.55 6.07 -19.51
N ALA A 164 13.44 6.08 -20.83
CA ALA A 164 12.91 7.23 -21.58
C ALA A 164 11.47 7.59 -21.16
N LEU A 165 10.66 6.59 -20.78
CA LEU A 165 9.28 6.82 -20.32
C LEU A 165 9.24 7.53 -18.96
N GLU A 166 10.11 7.12 -18.02
CA GLU A 166 10.27 7.81 -16.74
C GLU A 166 10.73 9.26 -16.96
N ASN A 167 11.73 9.47 -17.81
CA ASN A 167 12.25 10.79 -18.14
C ASN A 167 11.17 11.73 -18.70
N GLN A 168 10.37 11.23 -19.66
CA GLN A 168 9.27 12.02 -20.23
C GLN A 168 8.15 12.30 -19.21
N ALA A 169 7.92 11.37 -18.28
CA ALA A 169 6.90 11.56 -17.26
C ALA A 169 7.29 12.63 -16.22
N LEU A 170 8.59 12.81 -15.94
CA LEU A 170 9.09 13.90 -15.10
C LEU A 170 8.72 15.28 -15.67
N LEU A 171 8.58 15.42 -16.99
CA LEU A 171 8.11 16.68 -17.61
C LEU A 171 6.71 17.06 -17.14
N LYS A 172 5.83 16.07 -16.92
CA LYS A 172 4.48 16.32 -16.40
C LYS A 172 4.52 16.74 -14.93
N VAL A 173 5.47 16.20 -14.15
CA VAL A 173 5.71 16.61 -12.77
C VAL A 173 6.15 18.07 -12.76
N LEU A 174 7.21 18.40 -13.50
CA LEU A 174 7.75 19.74 -13.68
C LEU A 174 6.67 20.78 -14.02
N LEU A 175 5.86 20.51 -15.05
CA LEU A 175 4.78 21.39 -15.48
C LEU A 175 3.76 21.63 -14.37
N SER A 176 3.34 20.57 -13.69
CA SER A 176 2.29 20.66 -12.67
C SER A 176 2.74 21.23 -11.33
N SER A 177 4.04 21.18 -11.05
CA SER A 177 4.66 21.72 -9.84
C SER A 177 5.10 23.17 -10.00
N GLY A 178 4.89 23.78 -11.17
CA GLY A 178 5.37 25.14 -11.45
C GLY A 178 6.90 25.24 -11.58
N LEU A 179 7.56 24.13 -11.93
CA LEU A 179 9.02 24.04 -12.07
C LEU A 179 9.48 24.20 -13.54
N THR A 180 8.61 24.67 -14.43
CA THR A 180 8.98 25.01 -15.81
C THR A 180 10.10 26.06 -15.82
N GLY A 181 11.09 25.88 -16.71
CA GLY A 181 12.30 26.72 -16.77
C GLY A 181 13.30 26.51 -15.65
N LYS A 182 13.05 25.57 -14.72
CA LYS A 182 14.00 25.18 -13.67
C LYS A 182 14.73 23.90 -14.06
N LYS A 183 15.79 23.57 -13.31
CA LYS A 183 16.57 22.35 -13.49
C LYS A 183 16.68 21.53 -12.21
N PRO A 184 15.70 20.66 -11.90
CA PRO A 184 15.77 19.81 -10.72
C PRO A 184 16.94 18.85 -10.73
N LEU A 185 17.38 18.46 -9.53
CA LEU A 185 18.41 17.44 -9.36
C LEU A 185 17.96 16.09 -9.90
N ILE A 186 18.90 15.35 -10.50
CA ILE A 186 18.80 13.91 -10.69
C ILE A 186 19.85 13.23 -9.83
N ARG A 187 19.58 12.00 -9.37
CA ARG A 187 20.49 11.23 -8.52
C ARG A 187 21.62 10.58 -9.32
N ALA A 188 22.41 11.42 -9.99
CA ALA A 188 23.56 11.02 -10.79
C ALA A 188 24.74 11.96 -10.50
N THR A 189 25.93 11.39 -10.33
CA THR A 189 27.15 12.13 -9.99
C THR A 189 28.39 11.38 -10.48
N ASP A 190 29.47 12.10 -10.76
CA ASP A 190 30.78 11.57 -11.14
C ASP A 190 31.92 12.07 -10.24
N ARG A 191 31.59 12.57 -9.03
CA ARG A 191 32.55 13.03 -8.00
C ARG A 191 33.73 12.07 -7.74
N GLU A 192 33.50 10.77 -7.89
CA GLU A 192 34.52 9.74 -7.65
C GLU A 192 35.41 9.50 -8.87
N THR A 193 34.90 9.70 -10.08
CA THR A 193 35.63 9.46 -11.34
C THR A 193 35.06 10.35 -12.43
N GLU A 194 35.77 11.44 -12.70
CA GLU A 194 35.42 12.46 -13.70
C GLU A 194 35.01 11.85 -15.05
N GLY A 195 33.86 12.28 -15.56
CA GLY A 195 33.26 11.81 -16.80
C GLY A 195 32.54 10.45 -16.68
N GLN A 196 32.51 9.82 -15.51
CA GLN A 196 31.77 8.58 -15.24
C GLN A 196 30.62 8.82 -14.26
N PHE A 197 29.52 9.36 -14.78
CA PHE A 197 28.30 9.51 -14.00
C PHE A 197 27.74 8.14 -13.59
N VAL A 198 27.57 7.98 -12.29
CA VAL A 198 27.00 6.81 -11.61
C VAL A 198 25.84 7.26 -10.70
N ASP A 199 25.02 6.30 -10.28
CA ASP A 199 24.11 6.56 -9.17
C ASP A 199 24.86 6.67 -7.84
N THR A 200 24.14 6.98 -6.76
CA THR A 200 24.75 7.16 -5.43
C THR A 200 25.23 5.86 -4.78
N GLU A 201 24.98 4.71 -5.39
CA GLU A 201 25.51 3.41 -4.98
C GLU A 201 26.75 3.02 -5.82
N GLY A 202 27.22 3.90 -6.71
CA GLY A 202 28.33 3.67 -7.62
C GLY A 202 27.96 2.79 -8.82
N LYS A 203 26.67 2.55 -9.06
CA LYS A 203 26.21 1.74 -10.18
C LYS A 203 26.13 2.59 -11.45
N GLN A 204 26.58 1.99 -12.55
CA GLN A 204 26.50 2.63 -13.86
C GLN A 204 25.05 2.92 -14.26
N LEU A 205 24.82 4.12 -14.78
CA LEU A 205 23.51 4.54 -15.27
C LEU A 205 23.09 3.68 -16.47
N THR A 206 21.88 3.13 -16.40
CA THR A 206 21.31 2.31 -17.48
C THR A 206 20.62 3.14 -18.57
N PHE A 207 20.37 4.41 -18.27
CA PHE A 207 19.75 5.38 -19.17
C PHE A 207 20.35 6.76 -18.88
N THR A 208 20.58 7.53 -19.94
CA THR A 208 21.04 8.91 -19.87
C THR A 208 20.34 9.72 -20.95
N ASN A 209 20.11 11.01 -20.70
CA ASN A 209 19.51 11.91 -21.68
C ASN A 209 20.21 13.28 -21.71
N TRP A 210 21.54 13.28 -21.72
CA TRP A 210 22.36 14.49 -21.73
C TRP A 210 22.04 15.42 -22.91
N HIS A 211 22.14 16.73 -22.66
CA HIS A 211 22.20 17.73 -23.73
C HIS A 211 23.38 17.43 -24.67
N THR A 212 23.27 17.85 -25.93
CA THR A 212 24.40 17.82 -26.86
C THR A 212 25.57 18.62 -26.28
N GLY A 213 26.70 17.95 -26.07
CA GLY A 213 27.89 18.54 -25.47
C GLY A 213 28.01 18.35 -23.96
N GLN A 214 26.99 17.79 -23.30
CA GLN A 214 27.02 17.44 -21.88
C GLN A 214 27.29 15.95 -21.61
N PRO A 215 27.85 15.60 -20.45
CA PRO A 215 28.41 16.51 -19.43
C PRO A 215 29.72 17.17 -19.90
N ASP A 216 29.93 18.45 -19.56
CA ASP A 216 31.06 19.27 -20.02
C ASP A 216 32.06 19.66 -18.92
N ASP A 217 31.74 19.34 -17.66
CA ASP A 217 32.54 19.66 -16.48
C ASP A 217 33.02 21.12 -16.50
N TYR A 218 32.07 22.04 -16.63
CA TYR A 218 32.36 23.46 -16.80
C TYR A 218 33.22 23.98 -15.65
N LYS A 219 34.49 24.22 -15.99
CA LYS A 219 35.58 24.69 -15.10
C LYS A 219 36.10 23.66 -14.09
N GLY A 220 35.84 22.37 -14.25
CA GLY A 220 36.37 21.35 -13.33
C GLY A 220 35.61 21.26 -12.01
N LEU A 221 34.30 21.50 -12.03
CA LEU A 221 33.48 21.73 -10.83
C LEU A 221 32.05 21.16 -10.91
N GLN A 222 31.67 20.46 -12.00
CA GLN A 222 30.28 20.07 -12.23
C GLN A 222 30.05 18.57 -12.07
N ASP A 223 30.02 18.13 -10.82
CA ASP A 223 29.98 16.68 -10.58
C ASP A 223 28.56 16.11 -10.37
N CYS A 224 27.49 16.92 -10.56
CA CYS A 224 26.12 16.53 -10.21
C CYS A 224 25.14 16.74 -11.37
N GLY A 225 24.25 15.77 -11.60
CA GLY A 225 23.27 15.86 -12.69
C GLY A 225 22.02 16.67 -12.33
N THR A 226 21.48 17.37 -13.32
CA THR A 226 20.15 17.97 -13.31
C THR A 226 19.37 17.61 -14.58
N ILE A 227 18.05 17.71 -14.52
CA ILE A 227 17.15 17.58 -15.68
C ILE A 227 16.48 18.92 -15.98
N THR A 228 16.39 19.30 -17.24
CA THR A 228 15.69 20.53 -17.67
C THR A 228 14.20 20.27 -17.95
N ASP A 229 13.42 21.32 -18.17
CA ASP A 229 12.01 21.22 -18.59
C ASP A 229 11.81 20.70 -20.02
N SER A 230 12.89 20.55 -20.79
CA SER A 230 12.93 19.80 -22.05
C SER A 230 13.18 18.29 -21.87
N GLY A 231 13.58 17.88 -20.67
CA GLY A 231 13.92 16.51 -20.31
C GLY A 231 15.36 16.12 -20.59
N LEU A 232 16.15 17.03 -21.16
CA LEU A 232 17.59 16.85 -21.38
C LEU A 232 18.36 17.16 -20.09
N TRP A 233 19.49 16.49 -19.90
CA TRP A 233 20.28 16.57 -18.68
C TRP A 233 21.48 17.50 -18.84
N ASP A 234 21.90 18.08 -17.73
CA ASP A 234 22.98 19.05 -17.59
C ASP A 234 23.73 18.71 -16.29
N ASP A 235 25.05 18.67 -16.34
CA ASP A 235 25.89 18.58 -15.16
C ASP A 235 26.04 19.97 -14.51
N VAL A 236 26.14 20.00 -13.19
CA VAL A 236 26.16 21.22 -12.39
C VAL A 236 27.00 21.04 -11.15
N GLY A 237 27.45 22.15 -10.57
CA GLY A 237 28.13 22.12 -9.29
C GLY A 237 27.21 21.63 -8.18
N CYS A 238 27.63 20.60 -7.47
CA CYS A 238 26.86 19.93 -6.43
C CYS A 238 26.42 20.82 -5.25
N ASN A 239 27.15 21.92 -5.02
CA ASN A 239 26.87 22.91 -3.98
C ASN A 239 25.85 23.99 -4.41
N GLY A 240 25.43 23.98 -5.67
CA GLY A 240 24.33 24.83 -6.14
C GLY A 240 22.99 24.39 -5.54
N GLN A 241 22.04 25.32 -5.44
CA GLN A 241 20.68 25.02 -4.99
C GLN A 241 19.78 24.80 -6.21
N TYR A 242 19.12 23.65 -6.23
CA TYR A 242 18.30 23.20 -7.36
C TYR A 242 17.00 22.57 -6.84
N PRO A 243 15.88 22.68 -7.57
CA PRO A 243 14.63 22.06 -7.14
C PRO A 243 14.83 20.56 -6.88
N THR A 244 14.26 20.08 -5.78
CA THR A 244 14.36 18.66 -5.41
C THR A 244 13.04 17.96 -5.71
N ILE A 245 13.12 16.91 -6.53
CA ILE A 245 12.01 15.97 -6.75
C ILE A 245 12.47 14.64 -6.18
N CYS A 246 11.63 14.03 -5.34
CA CYS A 246 11.88 12.71 -4.78
C CYS A 246 11.12 11.66 -5.58
N GLU A 247 11.77 10.52 -5.84
CA GLU A 247 11.12 9.26 -6.20
C GLU A 247 10.91 8.40 -4.95
N ILE A 248 9.71 7.85 -4.80
CA ILE A 248 9.34 6.93 -3.72
C ILE A 248 8.85 5.64 -4.37
N GLU A 249 9.48 4.53 -3.99
CA GLU A 249 9.07 3.19 -4.38
C GLU A 249 8.26 2.55 -3.26
N ILE A 250 7.05 2.12 -3.58
CA ILE A 250 6.14 1.50 -2.62
C ILE A 250 6.13 0.00 -2.90
N SER A 251 7.19 -0.67 -2.44
CA SER A 251 7.39 -2.13 -2.57
C SER A 251 6.44 -2.92 -1.69
#